data_AF-A0A9D9EDL3-F1
#
_entry.id   AF-A0A9D9EDL3-F1
#
_cell.length_a   1.000
_cell.length_b   1.000
_cell.length_c   1.000
_cell.angle_alpha   90.00
_cell.angle_beta   90.00
_cell.angle_gamma   90.00
#
_symmetry.space_group_name_H-M   'P 1'
#
loop_
_entity.id
_entity.type
_entity.pdbx_description
1 polymer ?
#
loop_
_entity_poly.entity_id
_entity_poly.type
_entity_poly.pdbx_seq_one_letter_code
_entity_poly.pdbx_strand_id
1 'polypeptide(L)'
;MKGFLKYLMVTIKGICMGAADVIPGVSGGTIAFMTGIYEDLVGSINNINTTALKLLFTGKFKQFWKHINGNFLLSLITGILISILSLAKLMQYLLNHQPIQTWAF
;
A
#
# COMPACT_ATOMS: atom_id res chain seq x y z
N MET A 1 5.34 -11.49 -20.11
CA MET A 1 5.59 -10.05 -19.87
C MET A 1 4.40 -9.23 -19.33
N LYS A 2 3.15 -9.71 -19.29
CA LYS A 2 1.99 -8.90 -18.82
C LYS A 2 1.83 -8.83 -17.28
N GLY A 3 2.39 -9.77 -16.51
CA GLY A 3 2.26 -9.81 -15.05
C GLY A 3 3.12 -8.81 -14.29
N PHE A 4 4.40 -8.67 -14.68
CA PHE A 4 5.35 -7.80 -13.98
C PHE A 4 4.94 -6.32 -14.03
N LEU A 5 4.56 -5.82 -15.23
CA LEU A 5 4.09 -4.44 -15.39
C LEU A 5 2.83 -4.16 -14.58
N LYS A 6 1.92 -5.13 -14.44
CA LYS A 6 0.73 -4.99 -13.59
C LYS A 6 1.13 -4.75 -12.14
N TYR A 7 2.03 -5.58 -11.58
CA TYR A 7 2.46 -5.43 -10.20
C TYR A 7 3.28 -4.16 -9.98
N LEU A 8 4.11 -3.75 -10.95
CA LEU A 8 4.80 -2.47 -10.92
C LEU A 8 3.80 -1.29 -10.86
N MET A 9 2.75 -1.33 -11.66
CA MET A 9 1.67 -0.33 -11.61
C MET A 9 0.96 -0.34 -10.25
N VAL A 10 0.70 -1.51 -9.66
CA VAL A 10 0.12 -1.60 -8.31
C VAL A 10 1.06 -0.99 -7.27
N THR A 11 2.37 -1.21 -7.37
CA THR A 11 3.36 -0.58 -6.48
C THR A 11 3.33 0.94 -6.62
N ILE A 12 3.28 1.49 -7.84
CA ILE A 12 3.17 2.94 -8.07
C ILE A 12 1.89 3.49 -7.43
N LYS A 13 0.75 2.81 -7.62
CA LYS A 13 -0.51 3.19 -6.97
C LYS A 13 -0.41 3.14 -5.44
N GLY A 14 0.31 2.14 -4.90
CA GLY A 14 0.63 2.07 -3.48
C GLY A 14 1.49 3.23 -2.99
N ILE A 15 2.43 3.71 -3.81
CA ILE A 15 3.22 4.91 -3.48
C ILE A 15 2.30 6.13 -3.37
N CYS A 16 1.42 6.33 -4.35
CA CYS A 16 0.45 7.44 -4.34
C CYS A 16 -0.49 7.34 -3.13
N MET A 17 -0.98 6.14 -2.82
CA MET A 17 -1.84 5.89 -1.67
C MET A 17 -1.12 6.21 -0.35
N GLY A 18 0.11 5.71 -0.17
CA GLY A 18 0.90 6.01 1.02
C GLY A 18 1.27 7.49 1.16
N ALA A 19 1.45 8.21 0.05
CA ALA A 19 1.70 9.65 0.07
C ALA A 19 0.46 10.43 0.51
N ALA A 20 -0.72 10.01 0.02
CA ALA A 20 -2.00 10.56 0.45
C ALA A 20 -2.23 10.37 1.96
N ASP A 21 -1.95 9.19 2.51
CA ASP A 21 -2.17 8.91 3.94
C ASP A 21 -1.25 9.72 4.88
N VAL A 22 -0.14 10.26 4.38
CA VAL A 22 0.75 11.16 5.16
C VAL A 22 0.22 12.59 5.20
N ILE A 23 -0.61 13.00 4.22
CA ILE A 23 -1.10 14.38 4.11
C ILE A 23 -2.47 14.48 4.81
N PRO A 24 -2.62 15.36 5.83
CA PRO A 24 -3.90 15.52 6.51
C PRO A 24 -4.99 16.00 5.54
N GLY A 25 -6.15 15.33 5.59
CA GLY A 25 -7.29 15.63 4.72
C GLY A 25 -7.30 14.90 3.37
N VAL A 26 -6.27 14.11 3.04
CA VAL A 26 -6.27 13.24 1.85
C VAL A 26 -6.48 11.79 2.27
N SER A 27 -7.40 11.09 1.61
CA SER A 27 -7.73 9.68 1.92
C SER A 27 -7.08 8.73 0.91
N GLY A 28 -6.24 7.81 1.39
CA GLY A 28 -5.68 6.73 0.57
C GLY A 28 -6.75 5.84 -0.07
N GLY A 29 -7.91 5.67 0.58
CA GLY A 29 -9.06 4.96 0.02
C GLY A 29 -9.62 5.62 -1.25
N THR A 30 -9.65 6.96 -1.28
CA THR A 30 -10.06 7.72 -2.47
C THR A 30 -9.05 7.57 -3.60
N ILE A 31 -7.75 7.57 -3.30
CA ILE A 31 -6.71 7.29 -4.31
C ILE A 31 -6.83 5.87 -4.85
N ALA A 32 -7.07 4.88 -3.99
CA ALA A 32 -7.30 3.50 -4.42
C ALA A 32 -8.52 3.39 -5.35
N PHE A 33 -9.59 4.15 -5.07
CA PHE A 33 -10.79 4.21 -5.91
C PHE A 33 -10.50 4.87 -7.26
N MET A 34 -9.92 6.07 -7.27
CA MET A 34 -9.57 6.80 -8.49
C MET A 34 -8.60 6.03 -9.38
N THR A 35 -7.67 5.27 -8.79
CA THR A 35 -6.69 4.47 -9.54
C THR A 35 -7.22 3.08 -9.92
N GLY A 36 -8.46 2.75 -9.59
CA GLY A 36 -9.14 1.51 -9.99
C GLY A 36 -8.63 0.25 -9.30
N ILE A 37 -8.02 0.36 -8.12
CA ILE A 37 -7.55 -0.80 -7.31
C ILE A 37 -8.38 -1.01 -6.04
N TYR A 38 -9.43 -0.20 -5.84
CA TYR A 38 -10.25 -0.25 -4.63
C TYR A 38 -10.96 -1.58 -4.46
N GLU A 39 -11.57 -2.12 -5.52
CA GLU A 39 -12.24 -3.43 -5.47
C GLU A 39 -11.25 -4.57 -5.18
N ASP A 40 -10.07 -4.52 -5.80
CA ASP A 40 -8.99 -5.47 -5.53
C ASP A 40 -8.54 -5.37 -4.06
N LEU A 41 -8.42 -4.16 -3.51
CA LEU A 41 -8.03 -3.93 -2.12
C LEU A 41 -9.08 -4.43 -1.13
N VAL A 42 -10.33 -3.97 -1.26
CA VAL A 42 -11.42 -4.37 -0.38
C VAL A 42 -11.68 -5.86 -0.48
N GLY A 43 -11.68 -6.42 -1.70
CA GLY A 43 -11.79 -7.86 -1.92
C GLY A 43 -10.65 -8.65 -1.27
N SER A 44 -9.41 -8.18 -1.38
CA SER A 44 -8.25 -8.83 -0.73
C SER A 44 -8.38 -8.80 0.79
N ILE A 45 -8.81 -7.69 1.37
CA ILE A 45 -9.05 -7.55 2.82
C ILE A 45 -10.19 -8.46 3.27
N ASN A 46 -11.31 -8.49 2.55
CA ASN A 46 -12.46 -9.36 2.85
C ASN A 46 -12.12 -10.84 2.78
N ASN A 47 -11.16 -11.22 1.93
CA ASN A 47 -10.68 -12.60 1.85
C ASN A 47 -9.78 -13.01 3.01
N ILE A 48 -9.32 -12.07 3.85
CA ILE A 48 -8.63 -12.36 5.12
C ILE A 48 -9.70 -12.75 6.15
N ASN A 49 -10.20 -13.97 6.02
CA ASN A 49 -11.30 -14.52 6.83
C ASN A 49 -10.90 -15.84 7.51
N THR A 50 -11.86 -16.50 8.14
CA THR A 50 -11.67 -17.79 8.83
C THR A 50 -11.09 -18.87 7.92
N THR A 51 -11.42 -18.85 6.62
CA THR A 51 -10.85 -19.76 5.63
C THR A 51 -9.36 -19.46 5.40
N ALA A 52 -8.99 -18.19 5.25
CA ALA A 52 -7.58 -17.80 5.13
C ALA A 52 -6.78 -18.24 6.36
N LEU A 53 -7.33 -18.03 7.56
CA LEU A 53 -6.70 -18.43 8.82
C LEU A 53 -6.53 -19.96 8.90
N LYS A 54 -7.55 -20.73 8.52
CA LYS A 54 -7.47 -22.19 8.45
C LYS A 54 -6.43 -22.66 7.44
N LEU A 55 -6.36 -22.03 6.26
CA LEU A 55 -5.34 -22.35 5.25
C LEU A 55 -3.92 -22.06 5.75
N LEU A 56 -3.75 -21.00 6.54
CA LEU A 56 -2.47 -20.65 7.17
C LEU A 56 -2.05 -21.71 8.20
N PHE A 57 -2.93 -22.05 9.15
CA PHE A 57 -2.62 -23.03 10.21
C PHE A 57 -2.52 -24.48 9.71
N THR A 58 -3.14 -24.81 8.58
CA THR A 58 -2.98 -26.12 7.94
C THR A 58 -1.74 -26.21 7.03
N GLY A 59 -0.90 -25.17 7.01
CA GLY A 59 0.35 -25.15 6.24
C GLY A 59 0.15 -25.01 4.72
N LYS A 60 -1.06 -24.69 4.25
CA LYS A 60 -1.39 -24.55 2.83
C LYS A 60 -1.06 -23.15 2.31
N PHE A 61 0.19 -22.71 2.49
CA PHE A 61 0.64 -21.34 2.18
C PHE A 61 0.35 -20.89 0.75
N LYS A 62 0.51 -21.77 -0.26
CA LYS A 62 0.22 -21.42 -1.67
C LYS A 62 -1.26 -21.12 -1.90
N GLN A 63 -2.15 -21.87 -1.24
CA GLN A 63 -3.60 -21.67 -1.36
C GLN A 63 -4.03 -20.43 -0.58
N PHE A 64 -3.49 -20.23 0.63
CA PHE A 64 -3.65 -19.00 1.40
C PHE A 64 -3.26 -17.76 0.59
N TRP A 65 -2.06 -17.77 0.01
CA TRP A 65 -1.54 -16.65 -0.77
C TRP A 65 -2.42 -16.31 -1.97
N LYS A 66 -2.95 -17.33 -2.65
CA LYS A 66 -3.88 -17.11 -3.76
C LYS A 66 -5.24 -16.60 -3.28
N HIS A 67 -5.73 -17.10 -2.14
CA HIS A 67 -7.02 -16.74 -1.56
C HIS A 67 -7.08 -15.26 -1.17
N ILE A 68 -6.02 -14.73 -0.53
CA ILE A 68 -5.96 -13.32 -0.11
C ILE A 68 -5.48 -12.36 -1.21
N ASN A 69 -5.28 -12.84 -2.44
CA ASN A 69 -4.63 -12.06 -3.51
C ASN A 69 -3.27 -11.49 -3.07
N GLY A 70 -2.42 -12.35 -2.49
CA GLY A 70 -1.19 -11.96 -1.81
C GLY A 70 -0.19 -11.21 -2.68
N ASN A 71 -0.12 -11.47 -3.99
CA ASN A 71 0.76 -10.71 -4.89
C ASN A 71 0.32 -9.24 -5.01
N PHE A 72 -0.98 -8.99 -5.10
CA PHE A 72 -1.53 -7.62 -5.13
C PHE A 72 -1.23 -6.90 -3.83
N LEU A 73 -1.56 -7.53 -2.69
CA LEU A 73 -1.30 -6.98 -1.36
C LEU A 73 0.19 -6.68 -1.15
N LEU A 74 1.07 -7.62 -1.53
CA LEU A 74 2.51 -7.45 -1.40
C LEU A 74 3.00 -6.26 -2.22
N SER A 75 2.60 -6.15 -3.49
CA SER A 75 2.99 -5.01 -4.34
C SER A 75 2.48 -3.68 -3.79
N LEU A 76 1.22 -3.64 -3.33
CA LEU A 76 0.60 -2.44 -2.78
C LEU A 76 1.32 -1.99 -1.49
N ILE A 77 1.48 -2.90 -0.53
CA ILE A 77 2.16 -2.64 0.75
C ILE A 77 3.60 -2.20 0.51
N THR A 78 4.29 -2.83 -0.45
CA THR A 78 5.66 -2.41 -0.83
C THR A 78 5.67 -0.95 -1.30
N GLY A 79 4.70 -0.55 -2.14
CA GLY A 79 4.56 0.84 -2.58
C GLY A 79 4.28 1.81 -1.44
N ILE A 80 3.35 1.46 -0.54
CA ILE A 80 3.00 2.28 0.63
C ILE A 80 4.23 2.46 1.54
N LEU A 81 4.96 1.38 1.84
CA LEU A 81 6.16 1.43 2.67
C LEU A 81 7.27 2.29 2.04
N ILE A 82 7.50 2.15 0.72
CA ILE A 82 8.45 3.02 0.00
C ILE A 82 8.04 4.49 0.16
N SER A 83 6.75 4.78 0.03
CA SER A 83 6.22 6.15 0.18
C SER A 83 6.48 6.69 1.57
N ILE A 84 6.01 6.00 2.62
CA ILE A 84 6.15 6.44 4.01
C ILE A 84 7.62 6.61 4.40
N LEU A 85 8.49 5.66 4.06
CA LEU A 85 9.92 5.74 4.40
C LEU A 85 10.64 6.86 3.64
N SER A 86 10.28 7.09 2.37
CA SER A 86 10.86 8.17 1.58
C SER A 86 10.40 9.55 2.08
N LEU A 87 9.10 9.71 2.37
CA LEU A 87 8.54 10.94 2.92
C LEU A 87 9.09 11.22 4.33
N ALA A 88 9.25 10.19 5.18
CA ALA A 88 9.85 10.36 6.50
C ALA A 88 11.28 10.89 6.40
N LYS A 89 12.11 10.35 5.49
CA LYS A 89 13.47 10.84 5.25
C LYS A 89 13.47 12.26 4.67
N LEU A 90 12.56 12.55 3.74
CA LEU A 90 12.40 13.88 3.16
C LEU A 90 12.02 14.89 4.24
N MET A 91 11.09 14.54 5.12
CA MET A 91 10.67 15.41 6.22
C MET A 91 11.81 15.66 7.21
N GLN A 92 12.58 14.64 7.58
CA GLN A 92 13.78 14.83 8.41
C GLN A 92 14.80 15.76 7.74
N TYR A 93 15.00 15.63 6.43
CA TYR A 93 15.87 16.52 5.67
C TYR A 93 15.37 17.97 5.69
N LEU A 94 14.07 18.18 5.44
CA LEU A 94 13.43 19.50 5.44
C LEU A 94 13.46 20.15 6.83
N LEU A 95 13.21 19.39 7.89
CA LEU A 95 13.31 19.89 9.27
C LEU A 95 14.73 20.36 9.61
N ASN A 96 15.77 19.71 9.08
CA ASN A 96 17.16 20.08 9.35
C ASN A 96 17.66 21.25 8.50
N HIS A 97 17.18 21.40 7.27
CA HIS A 97 17.70 22.40 6.31
C HIS A 97 16.76 23.59 6.08
N GLN A 98 15.46 23.42 6.32
CA GLN A 98 14.41 24.44 6.13
C GLN A 98 13.42 24.43 7.32
N PRO A 99 13.87 24.56 8.57
CA PRO A 99 13.01 24.44 9.76
C PRO A 99 11.89 25.49 9.78
N ILE A 100 12.19 26.73 9.39
CA ILE A 100 11.22 27.85 9.46
C ILE A 100 10.01 27.59 8.56
N GLN A 101 10.22 27.17 7.32
CA GLN A 101 9.15 26.86 6.37
C GLN A 101 8.35 25.61 6.78
N THR A 102 9.00 24.68 7.47
CA THR A 102 8.40 23.42 7.91
C THR A 102 7.59 23.56 9.20
N TRP A 103 7.97 24.49 10.10
CA TRP A 103 7.31 24.73 11.39
C TRP A 103 6.26 25.84 11.34
N ALA A 104 6.27 26.67 10.29
CA ALA A 104 5.34 27.79 10.16
C ALA A 104 3.87 27.35 9.91
N PHE A 105 3.62 26.05 9.75
CA PHE A 105 2.32 25.45 9.47
C PHE A 105 2.10 24.20 10.31
#